data_AF-A0A9D8NCQ9-F1
#
_entry.id   AF-A0A9D8NCQ9-F1
#
_cell.length_a   1.000
_cell.length_b   1.000
_cell.length_c   1.000
_cell.angle_alpha   90.00
_cell.angle_beta   90.00
_cell.angle_gamma   90.00
#
_symmetry.space_group_name_H-M   'P 1'
#
loop_
_entity.id
_entity.type
_entity.pdbx_description
1 polymer ?
#
loop_
_entity_poly.entity_id
_entity_poly.type
_entity_poly.pdbx_seq_one_letter_code
_entity_poly.pdbx_strand_id
1 'polypeptide(L)'
;MNQGVIAMGLTCPIIREGDDVAAIVVDSVLSAVRKSANEYDICNRAVVGITESIVARSQGNYATVDDIAADVKSKCGDNATLYILNPIYSRNRFAIILRGIARAAQKVVIVMPEEDEVGNVLRNHPFTKMNYDEYYKEICEQEGASVEICPEFCCKDEKSFVILCNLHDYEEVKKEMGGNNVFTLADVLSDRCEYGLLGSNKTDEERIKLFPKKDQALKLVQRVHDELLAATGKDVIVGVYGDGCFKDPKGGIWEFADPITMPAYTHPEIMEGTPNELKVKALADDKYGNLQGAELTAAIEKEIAAKNSNLMGSMQSQGTTPRLYRDLLASLMDLVSGSGDRCTPIILIQNYFR
;
A
#
# COMPACT_ATOMS: atom_id res chain seq x y z
N MET A 1 22.49 24.65 7.01
CA MET A 1 22.78 23.23 6.73
C MET A 1 22.58 22.99 5.24
N ASN A 2 23.57 22.43 4.53
CA ASN A 2 23.56 22.26 3.07
C ASN A 2 22.87 20.97 2.57
N GLN A 3 22.09 20.28 3.42
CA GLN A 3 21.48 19.00 3.07
C GLN A 3 19.97 19.15 2.86
N GLY A 4 19.47 18.69 1.72
CA GLY A 4 18.04 18.59 1.41
C GLY A 4 17.38 17.35 2.00
N VAL A 5 16.28 16.90 1.39
CA VAL A 5 15.62 15.62 1.73
C VAL A 5 16.57 14.45 1.45
N ILE A 6 16.69 13.53 2.40
CA ILE A 6 17.48 12.31 2.27
C ILE A 6 16.54 11.14 2.56
N ALA A 7 16.50 10.12 1.70
CA ALA A 7 15.79 8.88 1.94
C ALA A 7 16.77 7.71 1.86
N MET A 8 16.77 6.85 2.88
CA MET A 8 17.75 5.77 3.03
C MET A 8 17.07 4.46 3.42
N GLY A 9 17.35 3.40 2.66
CA GLY A 9 16.96 2.05 3.03
C GLY A 9 17.91 1.47 4.08
N LEU A 10 17.36 0.94 5.17
CA LEU A 10 18.09 0.32 6.25
C LEU A 10 17.91 -1.20 6.19
N THR A 11 19.01 -1.92 6.31
CA THR A 11 19.00 -3.39 6.38
C THR A 11 18.69 -3.85 7.80
N CYS A 12 17.97 -4.98 7.91
CA CYS A 12 17.70 -5.64 9.19
C CYS A 12 17.85 -7.16 9.04
N PRO A 13 17.90 -7.92 10.15
CA PRO A 13 17.80 -9.38 10.11
C PRO A 13 16.53 -9.86 9.40
N ILE A 14 16.54 -11.10 8.90
CA ILE A 14 15.36 -11.73 8.31
C ILE A 14 14.31 -11.92 9.41
N ILE A 15 13.18 -11.23 9.26
CA ILE A 15 12.05 -11.27 10.19
C ILE A 15 11.27 -12.59 10.07
N ARG A 16 10.99 -13.20 11.21
CA ARG A 16 10.15 -14.38 11.39
C ARG A 16 8.97 -14.08 12.30
N GLU A 17 8.03 -15.01 12.31
CA GLU A 17 6.89 -14.97 13.22
C GLU A 17 7.37 -14.89 14.69
N GLY A 18 6.77 -13.99 15.46
CA GLY A 18 7.09 -13.76 16.86
C GLY A 18 8.32 -12.88 17.14
N ASP A 19 9.06 -12.45 16.11
CA ASP A 19 10.18 -11.53 16.30
C ASP A 19 9.71 -10.17 16.83
N ASP A 20 10.52 -9.56 17.70
CA ASP A 20 10.29 -8.21 18.21
C ASP A 20 10.67 -7.15 17.16
N VAL A 21 9.75 -6.89 16.22
CA VAL A 21 9.96 -5.92 15.14
C VAL A 21 10.27 -4.53 15.68
N ALA A 22 9.70 -4.12 16.82
CA ALA A 22 9.94 -2.80 17.38
C ALA A 22 11.42 -2.65 17.77
N ALA A 23 11.95 -3.60 18.54
CA ALA A 23 13.36 -3.62 18.93
C ALA A 23 14.29 -3.66 17.72
N ILE A 24 13.98 -4.50 16.72
CA ILE A 24 14.78 -4.61 15.49
C ILE A 24 14.80 -3.29 14.72
N VAL A 25 13.67 -2.60 14.61
CA VAL A 25 13.59 -1.30 13.92
C VAL A 25 14.39 -0.24 14.65
N VAL A 26 14.21 -0.14 15.97
CA VAL A 26 14.96 0.81 16.82
C VAL A 26 16.47 0.57 16.69
N ASP A 27 16.91 -0.68 16.82
CA ASP A 27 18.32 -1.04 16.69
C ASP A 27 18.88 -0.72 15.29
N SER A 28 18.10 -0.96 14.25
CA SER A 28 18.49 -0.67 12.85
C SER A 28 18.66 0.82 12.61
N VAL A 29 17.71 1.64 13.09
CA VAL A 29 17.76 3.11 12.99
C VAL A 29 18.94 3.65 13.79
N LEU A 30 19.09 3.27 15.06
CA LEU A 30 20.19 3.73 15.91
C LEU A 30 21.55 3.30 15.36
N SER A 31 21.66 2.10 14.80
CA SER A 31 22.89 1.63 14.16
C SER A 31 23.23 2.44 12.91
N ALA A 32 22.23 2.80 12.09
CA ALA A 32 22.43 3.65 10.92
C ALA A 32 22.92 5.04 11.33
N VAL A 33 22.25 5.68 12.31
CA VAL A 33 22.64 7.00 12.84
C VAL A 33 24.07 6.97 13.41
N ARG A 34 24.43 5.96 14.21
CA ARG A 34 25.79 5.81 14.76
C ARG A 34 26.86 5.68 13.68
N LYS A 35 26.58 4.90 12.62
CA LYS A 35 27.52 4.73 11.49
C LYS A 35 27.71 6.02 10.70
N SER A 36 26.66 6.85 10.63
CA SER A 36 26.65 8.13 9.92
C SER A 36 26.94 9.32 10.83
N ALA A 37 27.41 9.13 12.07
CA ALA A 37 27.55 10.20 13.07
C ALA A 37 28.44 11.39 12.65
N ASN A 38 29.28 11.22 11.62
CA ASN A 38 30.10 12.29 11.04
C ASN A 38 29.47 12.96 9.79
N GLU A 39 28.33 12.47 9.32
CA GLU A 39 27.68 12.88 8.06
C GLU A 39 26.28 13.47 8.29
N TYR A 40 25.49 12.87 9.19
CA TYR A 40 24.19 13.38 9.61
C TYR A 40 23.73 12.73 10.92
N ASP A 41 22.91 13.45 11.68
CA ASP A 41 22.19 12.94 12.87
C ASP A 41 20.69 12.81 12.55
N ILE A 42 19.94 12.07 13.36
CA ILE A 42 18.48 12.03 13.24
C ILE A 42 17.87 13.38 13.67
N CYS A 43 16.98 13.92 12.84
CA CYS A 43 16.32 15.20 13.09
C CYS A 43 14.89 15.02 13.63
N ASN A 44 14.36 16.06 14.29
CA ASN A 44 12.93 16.11 14.59
C ASN A 44 12.14 16.02 13.29
N ARG A 45 11.03 15.27 13.34
CA ARG A 45 10.16 14.94 12.21
C ARG A 45 10.86 14.17 11.08
N ALA A 46 11.98 13.49 11.37
CA ALA A 46 12.45 12.42 10.50
C ALA A 46 11.36 11.33 10.42
N VAL A 47 11.21 10.69 9.26
CA VAL A 47 10.22 9.63 9.04
C VAL A 47 10.92 8.27 9.08
N VAL A 48 10.41 7.36 9.88
CA VAL A 48 10.82 5.95 9.95
C VAL A 48 9.68 5.10 9.39
N GLY A 49 9.88 4.57 8.20
CA GLY A 49 8.99 3.62 7.54
C GLY A 49 9.35 2.18 7.85
N ILE A 50 8.32 1.35 8.03
CA ILE A 50 8.43 -0.09 8.21
C ILE A 50 7.52 -0.74 7.16
N THR A 51 8.01 -1.68 6.34
CA THR A 51 7.12 -2.34 5.38
C THR A 51 6.03 -3.14 6.10
N GLU A 52 4.80 -3.01 5.63
CA GLU A 52 3.67 -3.88 5.93
C GLU A 52 4.05 -5.36 5.86
N SER A 53 4.98 -5.70 4.96
CA SER A 53 5.39 -7.06 4.69
C SER A 53 6.09 -7.70 5.88
N ILE A 54 7.00 -6.98 6.55
CA ILE A 54 7.70 -7.51 7.73
C ILE A 54 6.81 -7.50 8.96
N VAL A 55 5.89 -6.53 9.07
CA VAL A 55 4.89 -6.50 10.14
C VAL A 55 4.00 -7.73 10.03
N ALA A 56 3.38 -7.97 8.87
CA ALA A 56 2.54 -9.14 8.64
C ALA A 56 3.27 -10.47 8.87
N ARG A 57 4.57 -10.56 8.53
CA ARG A 57 5.40 -11.75 8.81
C ARG A 57 5.55 -11.99 10.31
N SER A 58 5.86 -10.95 11.07
CA SER A 58 6.01 -11.06 12.53
C SER A 58 4.71 -11.45 13.24
N GLN A 59 3.56 -11.04 12.70
CA GLN A 59 2.23 -11.34 13.24
C GLN A 59 1.81 -12.80 13.02
N GLY A 60 2.46 -13.54 12.13
CA GLY A 60 2.08 -14.93 11.83
C GLY A 60 0.71 -15.08 11.17
N ASN A 61 0.14 -14.00 10.61
CA ASN A 61 -1.23 -14.00 10.11
C ASN A 61 -1.33 -14.60 8.70
N TYR A 62 -1.23 -15.93 8.62
CA TYR A 62 -1.26 -16.69 7.36
C TYR A 62 -2.57 -17.44 7.18
N ALA A 63 -3.19 -17.34 6.00
CA ALA A 63 -4.37 -18.12 5.65
C ALA A 63 -4.04 -19.16 4.58
N THR A 64 -4.60 -20.35 4.73
CA THR A 64 -4.51 -21.43 3.75
C THR A 64 -5.61 -21.30 2.69
N VAL A 65 -5.44 -21.96 1.55
CA VAL A 65 -6.52 -22.09 0.55
C VAL A 65 -7.78 -22.72 1.16
N ASP A 66 -7.62 -23.65 2.11
CA ASP A 66 -8.74 -24.29 2.81
C ASP A 66 -9.45 -23.33 3.77
N ASP A 67 -8.73 -22.43 4.46
CA ASP A 67 -9.35 -21.39 5.29
C ASP A 67 -10.25 -20.49 4.45
N ILE A 68 -9.75 -20.06 3.29
CA ILE A 68 -10.51 -19.25 2.33
C ILE A 68 -11.74 -20.02 1.85
N ALA A 69 -11.55 -21.26 1.42
CA ALA A 69 -12.64 -22.09 0.90
C ALA A 69 -13.73 -22.34 1.96
N ALA A 70 -13.34 -22.65 3.20
CA ALA A 70 -14.27 -22.88 4.30
C ALA A 70 -15.10 -21.62 4.60
N ASP A 71 -14.46 -20.45 4.63
CA ASP A 71 -15.16 -19.21 4.92
C ASP A 71 -16.08 -18.77 3.77
N VAL A 72 -15.63 -18.89 2.51
CA VAL A 72 -16.47 -18.66 1.32
C VAL A 72 -17.68 -19.61 1.31
N LYS A 73 -17.48 -20.89 1.61
CA LYS A 73 -18.57 -21.90 1.69
C LYS A 73 -19.56 -21.57 2.82
N SER A 74 -19.07 -21.07 3.95
CA SER A 74 -19.95 -20.66 5.06
C SER A 74 -20.86 -19.48 4.69
N LYS A 75 -20.37 -18.57 3.84
CA LYS A 75 -21.07 -17.36 3.41
C LYS A 75 -21.98 -17.59 2.20
N CYS A 76 -21.52 -18.37 1.23
CA CYS A 76 -22.19 -18.58 -0.06
C CYS A 76 -22.93 -19.93 -0.15
N GLY A 77 -22.75 -20.82 0.83
CA GLY A 77 -23.31 -22.16 0.82
C GLY A 77 -22.56 -23.14 -0.08
N ASP A 78 -23.03 -24.39 -0.07
CA ASP A 78 -22.43 -25.50 -0.81
C ASP A 78 -22.83 -25.47 -2.28
N ASN A 79 -21.89 -25.83 -3.17
CA ASN A 79 -22.10 -25.93 -4.62
C ASN A 79 -22.63 -24.65 -5.26
N ALA A 80 -22.25 -23.48 -4.72
CA ALA A 80 -22.66 -22.20 -5.26
C ALA A 80 -22.05 -21.94 -6.65
N THR A 81 -22.78 -21.17 -7.46
CA THR A 81 -22.20 -20.46 -8.60
C THR A 81 -21.70 -19.10 -8.09
N LEU A 82 -20.39 -18.90 -8.13
CA LEU A 82 -19.73 -17.69 -7.65
C LEU A 82 -19.31 -16.81 -8.83
N TYR A 83 -19.78 -15.58 -8.83
CA TYR A 83 -19.36 -14.54 -9.76
C TYR A 83 -18.23 -13.74 -9.12
N ILE A 84 -17.09 -13.69 -9.79
CA ILE A 84 -15.92 -12.91 -9.38
C ILE A 84 -15.88 -11.67 -10.26
N LEU A 85 -16.00 -10.49 -9.66
CA LEU A 85 -16.03 -9.21 -10.38
C LEU A 85 -14.77 -8.41 -10.08
N ASN A 86 -14.22 -7.80 -11.12
CA ASN A 86 -13.06 -6.91 -11.06
C ASN A 86 -11.82 -7.52 -10.36
N PRO A 87 -11.42 -8.78 -10.67
CA PRO A 87 -10.19 -9.32 -10.13
C PRO A 87 -8.98 -8.57 -10.68
N ILE A 88 -8.01 -8.29 -9.82
CA ILE A 88 -6.72 -7.75 -10.27
C ILE A 88 -5.93 -8.79 -11.07
N TYR A 89 -5.08 -8.32 -11.97
CA TYR A 89 -4.21 -9.13 -12.81
C TYR A 89 -2.91 -9.50 -12.08
N SER A 90 -2.96 -10.44 -11.11
CA SER A 90 -1.82 -10.75 -10.26
C SER A 90 -1.72 -12.21 -9.83
N ARG A 91 -0.58 -12.83 -10.16
CA ARG A 91 -0.17 -14.15 -9.62
C ARG A 91 0.02 -14.15 -8.11
N ASN A 92 0.56 -13.06 -7.57
CA ASN A 92 0.98 -13.01 -6.17
C ASN A 92 -0.16 -12.57 -5.25
N ARG A 93 -1.03 -11.68 -5.73
CA ARG A 93 -2.10 -11.10 -4.90
C ARG A 93 -3.42 -11.85 -5.07
N PHE A 94 -3.73 -12.41 -6.24
CA PHE A 94 -5.05 -12.98 -6.50
C PHE A 94 -5.09 -14.50 -6.76
N ALA A 95 -4.04 -15.11 -7.32
CA ALA A 95 -4.09 -16.53 -7.71
C ALA A 95 -4.50 -17.48 -6.57
N ILE A 96 -3.90 -17.33 -5.38
CA ILE A 96 -4.20 -18.20 -4.23
C ILE A 96 -5.59 -17.92 -3.64
N ILE A 97 -6.04 -16.66 -3.71
CA ILE A 97 -7.41 -16.28 -3.36
C ILE A 97 -8.41 -16.99 -4.28
N LEU A 98 -8.16 -16.93 -5.60
CA LEU A 98 -8.99 -17.59 -6.60
C LEU A 98 -9.04 -19.10 -6.39
N ARG A 99 -7.92 -19.74 -6.01
CA ARG A 99 -7.92 -21.17 -5.64
C ARG A 99 -8.89 -21.46 -4.50
N GLY A 100 -8.90 -20.64 -3.45
CA GLY A 100 -9.79 -20.83 -2.31
C GLY A 100 -11.26 -20.64 -2.69
N ILE A 101 -11.55 -19.61 -3.49
CA ILE A 101 -12.90 -19.35 -4.01
C ILE A 101 -13.36 -20.51 -4.91
N ALA A 102 -12.51 -20.97 -5.83
CA ALA A 102 -12.84 -22.06 -6.75
C ALA A 102 -13.08 -23.38 -6.01
N ARG A 103 -12.26 -23.71 -5.01
CA ARG A 103 -12.44 -24.90 -4.17
C ARG A 103 -13.78 -24.92 -3.43
N ALA A 104 -14.34 -23.76 -3.11
CA ALA A 104 -15.64 -23.63 -2.46
C ALA A 104 -16.83 -23.68 -3.44
N ALA A 105 -16.59 -23.57 -4.75
CA ALA A 105 -17.61 -23.38 -5.77
C ALA A 105 -17.85 -24.62 -6.64
N GLN A 106 -19.07 -24.79 -7.14
CA GLN A 106 -19.33 -25.70 -8.25
C GLN A 106 -18.97 -25.05 -9.59
N LYS A 107 -19.27 -23.76 -9.71
CA LYS A 107 -19.01 -22.95 -10.90
C LYS A 107 -18.48 -21.59 -10.50
N VAL A 108 -17.44 -21.14 -11.19
CA VAL A 108 -16.91 -19.77 -11.10
C VAL A 108 -17.18 -19.06 -12.42
N VAL A 109 -17.79 -17.88 -12.34
CA VAL A 109 -17.93 -16.96 -13.48
C VAL A 109 -17.04 -15.76 -13.21
N ILE A 110 -15.95 -15.62 -13.97
CA ILE A 110 -15.03 -14.49 -13.81
C ILE A 110 -15.46 -13.39 -14.78
N VAL A 111 -15.90 -12.26 -14.24
CA VAL A 111 -16.16 -11.05 -15.01
C VAL A 111 -14.89 -10.23 -15.00
N MET A 112 -14.19 -10.26 -16.12
CA MET A 112 -12.88 -9.65 -16.24
C MET A 112 -12.98 -8.37 -17.08
N PRO A 113 -12.83 -7.18 -16.45
CA PRO A 113 -12.96 -5.90 -17.14
C PRO A 113 -11.75 -5.64 -18.06
N GLU A 114 -11.90 -4.72 -19.02
CA GLU A 114 -10.77 -4.31 -19.88
C GLU A 114 -9.62 -3.70 -19.07
N GLU A 115 -9.96 -2.93 -18.03
CA GLU A 115 -9.03 -2.35 -17.07
C GLU A 115 -9.40 -2.77 -15.65
N ASP A 116 -8.42 -3.04 -14.78
CA ASP A 116 -8.68 -3.18 -13.35
C ASP A 116 -9.04 -1.83 -12.70
N GLU A 117 -9.35 -1.84 -11.40
CA GLU A 117 -9.80 -0.67 -10.64
C GLU A 117 -8.86 0.55 -10.77
N VAL A 118 -7.56 0.32 -10.88
CA VAL A 118 -6.55 1.39 -10.96
C VAL A 118 -6.18 1.73 -12.41
N GLY A 119 -6.80 1.07 -13.39
CA GLY A 119 -6.62 1.34 -14.82
C GLY A 119 -5.50 0.51 -15.48
N ASN A 120 -5.19 -0.68 -14.97
CA ASN A 120 -4.27 -1.62 -15.63
C ASN A 120 -5.02 -2.48 -16.66
N VAL A 121 -4.57 -2.45 -17.92
CA VAL A 121 -5.23 -3.14 -19.06
C VAL A 121 -4.69 -4.57 -19.29
N LEU A 122 -4.15 -5.21 -18.25
CA LEU A 122 -3.16 -6.28 -18.43
C LEU A 122 -3.77 -7.69 -18.52
N ARG A 123 -4.53 -7.97 -19.57
CA ARG A 123 -4.94 -9.35 -19.91
C ARG A 123 -3.75 -10.25 -20.22
N ASN A 124 -2.83 -9.71 -21.03
CA ASN A 124 -1.55 -10.33 -21.36
C ASN A 124 -0.42 -9.50 -20.77
N HIS A 125 0.28 -10.05 -19.78
CA HIS A 125 1.28 -9.29 -19.05
C HIS A 125 2.50 -8.96 -19.93
N PRO A 126 2.89 -7.68 -20.08
CA PRO A 126 3.87 -7.26 -21.08
C PRO A 126 5.27 -7.84 -20.84
N PHE A 127 5.63 -8.02 -19.56
CA PHE A 127 6.93 -8.56 -19.16
C PHE A 127 6.97 -10.10 -19.04
N THR A 128 6.04 -10.71 -18.29
CA THR A 128 6.02 -12.17 -18.06
C THR A 128 5.37 -12.97 -19.20
N LYS A 129 4.68 -12.31 -20.13
CA LYS A 129 3.90 -12.92 -21.23
C LYS A 129 2.76 -13.83 -20.77
N MET A 130 2.36 -13.73 -19.50
CA MET A 130 1.24 -14.49 -18.96
C MET A 130 -0.08 -13.99 -19.52
N ASN A 131 -0.93 -14.92 -19.95
CA ASN A 131 -2.33 -14.68 -20.24
C ASN A 131 -3.15 -14.98 -18.98
N TYR A 132 -3.73 -13.95 -18.36
CA TYR A 132 -4.47 -14.11 -17.12
C TYR A 132 -5.82 -14.80 -17.30
N ASP A 133 -6.43 -14.76 -18.49
CA ASP A 133 -7.64 -15.55 -18.77
C ASP A 133 -7.34 -17.05 -18.61
N GLU A 134 -6.32 -17.52 -19.34
CA GLU A 134 -5.92 -18.91 -19.36
C GLU A 134 -5.44 -19.34 -17.97
N TYR A 135 -4.63 -18.51 -17.33
CA TYR A 135 -4.09 -18.80 -16.00
C TYR A 135 -5.19 -18.91 -14.92
N TYR A 136 -6.16 -18.00 -14.89
CA TYR A 136 -7.26 -18.05 -13.92
C TYR A 136 -8.24 -19.18 -14.24
N LYS A 137 -8.44 -19.48 -15.52
CA LYS A 137 -9.21 -20.65 -15.96
C LYS A 137 -8.58 -21.94 -15.45
N GLU A 138 -7.28 -22.13 -15.66
CA GLU A 138 -6.53 -23.31 -15.21
C GLU A 138 -6.62 -23.48 -13.69
N ILE A 139 -6.50 -22.39 -12.93
CA ILE A 139 -6.67 -22.42 -11.46
C ILE A 139 -8.03 -22.99 -11.06
N CYS A 140 -9.11 -22.48 -11.67
CA CYS A 140 -10.46 -22.92 -11.31
C CYS A 140 -10.67 -24.41 -11.65
N GLU A 141 -10.21 -24.84 -12.83
CA GLU A 141 -10.34 -26.23 -13.28
C GLU A 141 -9.53 -27.20 -12.39
N GLN A 142 -8.34 -26.79 -11.93
CA GLN A 142 -7.52 -27.59 -11.01
C GLN A 142 -8.17 -27.78 -9.64
N GLU A 143 -8.94 -26.80 -9.17
CA GLU A 143 -9.71 -26.89 -7.92
C GLU A 143 -11.06 -27.60 -8.09
N GLY A 144 -11.37 -28.07 -9.31
CA GLY A 144 -12.57 -28.85 -9.61
C GLY A 144 -13.82 -28.01 -9.92
N ALA A 145 -13.70 -26.69 -10.01
CA ALA A 145 -14.79 -25.81 -10.40
C ALA A 145 -14.87 -25.68 -11.92
N SER A 146 -16.09 -25.74 -12.46
CA SER A 146 -16.33 -25.29 -13.84
C SER A 146 -16.15 -23.79 -13.95
N VAL A 147 -15.59 -23.28 -15.04
CA VAL A 147 -15.25 -21.86 -15.17
C VAL A 147 -15.71 -21.27 -16.50
N GLU A 148 -16.22 -20.05 -16.43
CA GLU A 148 -16.60 -19.21 -17.57
C GLU A 148 -16.01 -17.82 -17.36
N ILE A 149 -15.36 -17.25 -18.38
CA ILE A 149 -14.84 -15.87 -18.35
C ILE A 149 -15.72 -15.03 -19.25
N CYS A 150 -16.28 -13.94 -18.70
CA CYS A 150 -17.18 -13.04 -19.39
C CYS A 150 -16.62 -11.60 -19.37
N PRO A 151 -16.84 -10.80 -20.43
CA PRO A 151 -16.44 -9.40 -20.45
C PRO A 151 -17.37 -8.51 -19.62
N GLU A 152 -18.63 -8.92 -19.46
CA GLU A 152 -19.66 -8.14 -18.77
C GLU A 152 -20.39 -9.00 -17.74
N PHE A 153 -20.80 -8.36 -16.64
CA PHE A 153 -21.59 -9.00 -15.61
C PHE A 153 -23.02 -9.18 -16.07
N CYS A 154 -23.43 -10.44 -16.23
CA CYS A 154 -24.81 -10.82 -16.45
C CYS A 154 -25.18 -11.91 -15.44
N CYS A 155 -25.78 -11.49 -14.32
CA CYS A 155 -26.31 -12.42 -13.32
C CYS A 155 -27.50 -13.18 -13.91
N LYS A 156 -27.44 -14.51 -13.88
CA LYS A 156 -28.46 -15.37 -14.49
C LYS A 156 -29.41 -16.02 -13.48
N ASP A 157 -29.11 -15.98 -12.18
CA ASP A 157 -29.85 -16.73 -11.16
C ASP A 157 -29.80 -16.03 -9.78
N GLU A 158 -30.93 -15.95 -9.08
CA GLU A 158 -31.07 -15.44 -7.70
C GLU A 158 -30.26 -16.26 -6.67
N LYS A 159 -29.86 -17.49 -7.00
CA LYS A 159 -28.96 -18.32 -6.17
C LYS A 159 -27.47 -18.05 -6.37
N SER A 160 -27.12 -17.10 -7.23
CA SER A 160 -25.74 -16.74 -7.51
C SER A 160 -25.20 -15.81 -6.43
N PHE A 161 -23.94 -15.97 -6.07
CA PHE A 161 -23.23 -15.06 -5.17
C PHE A 161 -22.19 -14.27 -5.94
N VAL A 162 -21.95 -13.04 -5.52
CA VAL A 162 -20.96 -12.15 -6.10
C VAL A 162 -19.84 -11.94 -5.09
N ILE A 163 -18.59 -12.04 -5.53
CA ILE A 163 -17.41 -11.63 -4.78
C ILE A 163 -16.74 -10.49 -5.56
N LEU A 164 -16.87 -9.27 -5.04
CA LEU A 164 -16.22 -8.07 -5.51
C LEU A 164 -14.74 -8.09 -5.12
N CYS A 165 -13.87 -7.97 -6.13
CA CYS A 165 -12.41 -8.00 -5.96
C CYS A 165 -11.75 -6.64 -6.07
N ASN A 166 -12.55 -5.57 -6.16
CA ASN A 166 -12.12 -4.20 -5.94
C ASN A 166 -11.32 -4.09 -4.62
N LEU A 167 -10.24 -3.33 -4.67
CA LEU A 167 -9.30 -3.15 -3.57
C LEU A 167 -9.58 -1.90 -2.73
N HIS A 168 -10.01 -0.79 -3.34
CA HIS A 168 -10.17 0.50 -2.65
C HIS A 168 -11.61 1.02 -2.66
N ASP A 169 -12.34 0.88 -3.77
CA ASP A 169 -13.72 1.36 -3.93
C ASP A 169 -14.81 0.30 -3.64
N TYR A 170 -14.42 -0.86 -3.10
CA TYR A 170 -15.32 -2.01 -2.89
C TYR A 170 -16.55 -1.70 -2.03
N GLU A 171 -16.47 -0.78 -1.06
CA GLU A 171 -17.62 -0.40 -0.24
C GLU A 171 -18.69 0.35 -1.05
N GLU A 172 -18.26 1.26 -1.92
CA GLU A 172 -19.13 2.02 -2.81
C GLU A 172 -19.78 1.10 -3.83
N VAL A 173 -18.97 0.27 -4.51
CA VAL A 173 -19.46 -0.70 -5.50
C VAL A 173 -20.41 -1.72 -4.87
N LYS A 174 -20.11 -2.23 -3.66
CA LYS A 174 -21.01 -3.15 -2.92
C LYS A 174 -22.35 -2.49 -2.63
N LYS A 175 -22.34 -1.22 -2.21
CA LYS A 175 -23.56 -0.45 -1.92
C LYS A 175 -24.40 -0.22 -3.18
N GLU A 176 -23.75 0.06 -4.31
CA GLU A 176 -24.42 0.26 -5.60
C GLU A 176 -25.05 -1.02 -6.13
N MET A 177 -24.34 -2.15 -6.06
CA MET A 177 -24.89 -3.44 -6.45
C MET A 177 -26.06 -3.87 -5.54
N GLY A 178 -25.91 -3.65 -4.23
CA GLY A 178 -26.90 -4.06 -3.23
C GLY A 178 -27.11 -5.58 -3.16
N GLY A 179 -27.95 -6.02 -2.22
CA GLY A 179 -28.30 -7.43 -2.05
C GLY A 179 -27.44 -8.17 -1.03
N ASN A 180 -28.04 -9.19 -0.40
CA ASN A 180 -27.41 -9.97 0.67
C ASN A 180 -26.45 -11.05 0.15
N ASN A 181 -26.38 -11.24 -1.17
CA ASN A 181 -25.55 -12.22 -1.87
C ASN A 181 -24.28 -11.60 -2.47
N VAL A 182 -24.00 -10.31 -2.18
CA VAL A 182 -22.81 -9.60 -2.62
C VAL A 182 -21.82 -9.52 -1.45
N PHE A 183 -20.67 -10.13 -1.64
CA PHE A 183 -19.52 -10.09 -0.74
C PHE A 183 -18.35 -9.37 -1.42
N THR A 184 -17.38 -8.94 -0.62
CA THR A 184 -16.10 -8.39 -1.09
C THR A 184 -14.96 -9.26 -0.56
N LEU A 185 -13.76 -9.03 -1.07
CA LEU A 185 -12.55 -9.64 -0.48
C LEU A 185 -12.36 -9.26 1.00
N ALA A 186 -12.85 -8.10 1.43
CA ALA A 186 -12.79 -7.68 2.84
C ALA A 186 -13.72 -8.52 3.74
N ASP A 187 -14.82 -9.07 3.21
CA ASP A 187 -15.73 -9.90 3.99
C ASP A 187 -15.14 -11.29 4.29
N VAL A 188 -14.26 -11.79 3.42
CA VAL A 188 -13.65 -13.13 3.54
C VAL A 188 -12.48 -13.09 4.52
N LEU A 189 -12.51 -13.95 5.54
CA LEU A 189 -11.60 -13.98 6.69
C LEU A 189 -11.59 -12.67 7.51
N SER A 190 -12.71 -11.95 7.52
CA SER A 190 -12.89 -10.69 8.27
C SER A 190 -12.75 -10.84 9.79
N ASP A 191 -12.99 -12.04 10.32
CA ASP A 191 -12.74 -12.40 11.72
C ASP A 191 -11.23 -12.47 12.05
N ARG A 192 -10.41 -12.76 11.05
CA ARG A 192 -8.95 -12.87 11.17
C ARG A 192 -8.24 -11.57 10.88
N CYS A 193 -8.74 -10.73 9.97
CA CYS A 193 -8.15 -9.44 9.60
C CYS A 193 -9.26 -8.46 9.21
N GLU A 194 -9.19 -7.21 9.65
CA GLU A 194 -10.19 -6.18 9.28
C GLU A 194 -10.20 -5.86 7.78
N TYR A 195 -9.12 -6.17 7.07
CA TYR A 195 -9.00 -6.05 5.62
C TYR A 195 -9.42 -7.33 4.89
N GLY A 196 -9.83 -8.39 5.61
CA GLY A 196 -10.13 -9.70 5.04
C GLY A 196 -8.97 -10.23 4.19
N LEU A 197 -9.25 -10.49 2.91
CA LEU A 197 -8.25 -10.90 1.92
C LEU A 197 -7.57 -9.73 1.19
N LEU A 198 -8.00 -8.48 1.38
CA LEU A 198 -7.38 -7.32 0.75
C LEU A 198 -5.92 -7.16 1.19
N GLY A 199 -5.04 -6.80 0.26
CA GLY A 199 -3.60 -6.64 0.53
C GLY A 199 -2.89 -7.94 0.87
N SER A 200 -3.56 -9.09 0.75
CA SER A 200 -2.91 -10.38 0.96
C SER A 200 -1.87 -10.66 -0.11
N ASN A 201 -0.85 -11.43 0.24
CA ASN A 201 0.23 -11.76 -0.69
C ASN A 201 0.65 -13.22 -0.55
N LYS A 202 0.97 -13.85 -1.68
CA LYS A 202 1.39 -15.24 -1.78
C LYS A 202 2.64 -15.50 -0.93
N THR A 203 2.60 -16.54 -0.11
CA THR A 203 3.78 -17.03 0.63
C THR A 203 4.33 -18.32 0.03
N ASP A 204 3.43 -19.20 -0.38
CA ASP A 204 3.71 -20.43 -1.11
C ASP A 204 2.48 -20.80 -1.94
N GLU A 205 2.45 -22.01 -2.50
CA GLU A 205 1.34 -22.41 -3.38
C GLU A 205 0.02 -22.62 -2.62
N GLU A 206 0.01 -22.88 -1.31
CA GLU A 206 -1.22 -23.18 -0.55
C GLU A 206 -1.55 -22.11 0.50
N ARG A 207 -0.74 -21.06 0.62
CA ARG A 207 -0.89 -20.04 1.66
C ARG A 207 -0.66 -18.63 1.16
N ILE A 208 -1.40 -17.73 1.78
CA ILE A 208 -1.21 -16.28 1.72
C ILE A 208 -0.87 -15.74 3.10
N LYS A 209 -0.17 -14.62 3.10
CA LYS A 209 -0.02 -13.75 4.25
C LYS A 209 -1.07 -12.65 4.15
N LEU A 210 -1.88 -12.50 5.19
CA LEU A 210 -2.87 -11.42 5.28
C LEU A 210 -2.20 -10.08 5.56
N PHE A 211 -2.89 -8.98 5.22
CA PHE A 211 -2.42 -7.63 5.49
C PHE A 211 -2.29 -7.36 7.01
N PRO A 212 -1.40 -6.45 7.47
CA PRO A 212 -1.24 -6.18 8.89
C PRO A 212 -2.52 -5.73 9.57
N LYS A 213 -2.78 -6.26 10.77
CA LYS A 213 -3.84 -5.76 11.65
C LYS A 213 -3.52 -4.33 12.10
N LYS A 214 -4.48 -3.41 11.99
CA LYS A 214 -4.30 -2.00 12.30
C LYS A 214 -3.95 -1.76 13.75
N ASP A 215 -4.60 -2.47 14.68
CA ASP A 215 -4.35 -2.30 16.12
C ASP A 215 -2.91 -2.71 16.51
N GLN A 216 -2.41 -3.80 15.93
CA GLN A 216 -1.05 -4.29 16.14
C GLN A 216 -0.03 -3.39 15.45
N ALA A 217 -0.31 -2.94 14.23
CA ALA A 217 0.54 -1.97 13.52
C ALA A 217 0.63 -0.64 14.27
N LEU A 218 -0.48 -0.16 14.86
CA LEU A 218 -0.50 1.06 15.67
C LEU A 218 0.33 0.92 16.95
N LYS A 219 0.21 -0.20 17.66
CA LYS A 219 1.04 -0.51 18.83
C LYS A 219 2.54 -0.55 18.46
N LEU A 220 2.87 -1.12 17.31
CA LEU A 220 4.24 -1.18 16.81
C LEU A 220 4.81 0.23 16.57
N VAL A 221 4.13 1.07 15.79
CA VAL A 221 4.65 2.41 15.47
C VAL A 221 4.76 3.28 16.71
N GLN A 222 3.83 3.17 17.66
CA GLN A 222 3.90 3.91 18.92
C GLN A 222 5.08 3.46 19.78
N ARG A 223 5.34 2.15 19.88
CA ARG A 223 6.48 1.63 20.63
C ARG A 223 7.81 2.08 20.02
N VAL A 224 7.96 1.96 18.69
CA VAL A 224 9.17 2.40 17.98
C VAL A 224 9.39 3.91 18.17
N HIS A 225 8.31 4.69 18.08
CA HIS A 225 8.35 6.13 18.35
C HIS A 225 8.89 6.42 19.76
N ASP A 226 8.29 5.83 20.78
CA ASP A 226 8.63 6.11 22.18
C ASP A 226 10.07 5.70 22.51
N GLU A 227 10.51 4.55 21.98
CA GLU A 227 11.89 4.06 22.17
C GLU A 227 12.92 4.94 21.44
N LEU A 228 12.64 5.40 20.22
CA LEU A 228 13.51 6.34 19.50
C LEU A 228 13.54 7.71 20.16
N LEU A 229 12.40 8.21 20.64
CA LEU A 229 12.33 9.47 21.38
C LEU A 229 13.17 9.39 22.66
N ALA A 230 13.06 8.30 23.42
CA ALA A 230 13.85 8.09 24.62
C ALA A 230 15.36 7.99 24.32
N ALA A 231 15.74 7.31 23.24
CA ALA A 231 17.14 7.08 22.87
C ALA A 231 17.83 8.30 22.24
N THR A 232 17.07 9.14 21.51
CA THR A 232 17.65 10.21 20.67
C THR A 232 17.21 11.61 21.09
N GLY A 233 16.16 11.73 21.90
CA GLY A 233 15.51 13.00 22.22
C GLY A 233 14.85 13.68 21.01
N LYS A 234 14.63 12.95 19.91
CA LYS A 234 13.98 13.46 18.69
C LYS A 234 12.58 12.90 18.56
N ASP A 235 11.65 13.81 18.29
CA ASP A 235 10.27 13.51 18.00
C ASP A 235 10.15 13.14 16.51
N VAL A 236 10.08 11.85 16.20
CA VAL A 236 10.12 11.30 14.83
C VAL A 236 8.73 10.84 14.40
N ILE A 237 8.48 10.75 13.11
CA ILE A 237 7.25 10.18 12.57
C ILE A 237 7.52 8.72 12.24
N VAL A 238 6.77 7.78 12.81
CA VAL A 238 6.88 6.35 12.49
C VAL A 238 5.63 5.87 11.76
N GLY A 239 5.78 5.07 10.72
CA GLY A 239 4.67 4.52 9.95
C GLY A 239 4.94 3.12 9.40
N VAL A 240 3.88 2.31 9.35
CA VAL A 240 3.85 1.08 8.52
C VAL A 240 3.35 1.48 7.14
N TYR A 241 4.09 1.14 6.09
CA TYR A 241 3.73 1.47 4.71
C TYR A 241 3.62 0.20 3.86
N GLY A 242 2.67 0.20 2.93
CA GLY A 242 2.50 -0.85 1.92
C GLY A 242 2.98 -0.38 0.55
N ASP A 243 2.33 -0.90 -0.50
CA ASP A 243 2.58 -0.55 -1.90
C ASP A 243 2.55 0.98 -2.12
N GLY A 244 3.53 1.48 -2.87
CA GLY A 244 3.58 2.88 -3.29
C GLY A 244 2.70 3.10 -4.51
N CYS A 245 1.85 4.13 -4.52
CA CYS A 245 0.97 4.48 -5.65
C CYS A 245 1.75 5.00 -6.88
N PHE A 246 2.66 4.20 -7.42
CA PHE A 246 3.52 4.53 -8.56
C PHE A 246 3.01 3.81 -9.81
N LYS A 247 2.93 4.56 -10.92
CA LYS A 247 2.71 3.99 -12.26
C LYS A 247 4.02 3.91 -13.00
N ASP A 248 4.45 2.70 -13.37
CA ASP A 248 5.61 2.52 -14.23
C ASP A 248 5.36 3.18 -15.59
N PRO A 249 6.18 4.17 -16.03
CA PRO A 249 5.98 4.85 -17.30
C PRO A 249 6.23 3.96 -18.52
N LYS A 250 6.95 2.84 -18.38
CA LYS A 250 7.28 1.96 -19.49
C LYS A 250 6.16 0.95 -19.78
N GLY A 251 5.67 0.28 -18.74
CA GLY A 251 4.63 -0.73 -18.81
C GLY A 251 3.23 -0.17 -18.62
N GLY A 252 3.09 1.05 -18.09
CA GLY A 252 1.80 1.65 -17.76
C GLY A 252 1.08 0.92 -16.61
N ILE A 253 1.84 0.26 -15.74
CA ILE A 253 1.32 -0.59 -14.65
C ILE A 253 1.37 0.19 -13.35
N TRP A 254 0.25 0.25 -12.65
CA TRP A 254 0.19 0.72 -11.27
C TRP A 254 0.60 -0.39 -10.31
N GLU A 255 1.55 -0.07 -9.43
CA GLU A 255 1.97 -0.94 -8.33
C GLU A 255 1.20 -0.55 -7.07
N PHE A 256 -0.13 -0.65 -7.10
CA PHE A 256 -0.99 -0.29 -5.96
C PHE A 256 -2.03 -1.39 -5.72
N ALA A 257 -1.61 -2.46 -5.04
CA ALA A 257 -2.43 -3.65 -4.80
C ALA A 257 -2.78 -3.86 -3.31
N ASP A 258 -2.34 -2.95 -2.44
CA ASP A 258 -2.71 -2.91 -1.03
C ASP A 258 -3.93 -2.00 -0.81
N PRO A 259 -4.82 -2.31 0.15
CA PRO A 259 -6.05 -1.55 0.36
C PRO A 259 -5.80 -0.12 0.86
N ILE A 260 -4.62 0.14 1.42
CA ILE A 260 -4.19 1.44 1.92
C ILE A 260 -2.67 1.54 1.88
N THR A 261 -2.17 2.75 1.61
CA THR A 261 -0.73 3.07 1.55
C THR A 261 -0.03 2.98 2.90
N MET A 262 -0.70 3.37 3.99
CA MET A 262 -0.19 3.26 5.36
C MET A 262 -1.29 2.83 6.34
N PRO A 263 -1.32 1.57 6.80
CA PRO A 263 -2.32 1.13 7.78
C PRO A 263 -2.17 1.78 9.16
N ALA A 264 -0.96 2.20 9.55
CA ALA A 264 -0.71 2.83 10.85
C ALA A 264 0.47 3.79 10.81
N TYR A 265 0.36 4.91 11.53
CA TYR A 265 1.40 5.92 11.68
C TYR A 265 1.15 6.79 12.91
N THR A 266 2.22 7.38 13.42
CA THR A 266 2.17 8.48 14.39
C THR A 266 1.93 9.82 13.69
N HIS A 267 1.64 10.88 14.46
CA HIS A 267 1.49 12.25 13.94
C HIS A 267 0.42 12.41 12.83
N PRO A 268 -0.83 11.95 13.04
CA PRO A 268 -1.88 12.06 12.04
C PRO A 268 -2.17 13.50 11.62
N GLU A 269 -1.98 14.48 12.50
CA GLU A 269 -2.12 15.91 12.21
C GLU A 269 -1.13 16.42 11.15
N ILE A 270 -0.01 15.72 10.95
CA ILE A 270 0.95 15.98 9.87
C ILE A 270 0.64 15.08 8.67
N MET A 271 0.46 13.77 8.91
CA MET A 271 0.36 12.76 7.85
C MET A 271 -0.91 12.87 7.01
N GLU A 272 -2.00 13.38 7.59
CA GLU A 272 -3.25 13.71 6.89
C GLU A 272 -3.23 15.10 6.22
N GLY A 273 -2.11 15.82 6.34
CA GLY A 273 -1.89 17.08 5.64
C GLY A 273 -1.53 16.88 4.16
N THR A 274 -1.52 17.98 3.41
CA THR A 274 -1.06 18.03 2.01
C THR A 274 0.09 19.03 1.85
N PRO A 275 1.02 18.83 0.90
CA PRO A 275 2.08 19.80 0.62
C PRO A 275 1.56 21.22 0.38
N ASN A 276 2.11 22.17 1.12
CA ASN A 276 1.86 23.60 0.97
C ASN A 276 3.17 24.30 0.54
N GLU A 277 3.61 24.01 -0.68
CA GLU A 277 4.91 24.45 -1.23
C GLU A 277 4.75 25.64 -2.18
N LEU A 278 5.65 26.62 -2.07
CA LEU A 278 5.78 27.69 -3.03
C LEU A 278 6.63 27.22 -4.21
N LYS A 279 6.21 27.54 -5.44
CA LYS A 279 7.02 27.28 -6.65
C LYS A 279 8.20 28.25 -6.67
N VAL A 280 9.30 27.87 -6.03
CA VAL A 280 10.51 28.70 -5.87
C VAL A 280 11.01 29.26 -7.21
N LYS A 281 10.99 28.44 -8.28
CA LYS A 281 11.36 28.88 -9.63
C LYS A 281 10.47 30.00 -10.16
N ALA A 282 9.14 29.86 -10.03
CA ALA A 282 8.21 30.91 -10.45
C ALA A 282 8.41 32.20 -9.63
N LEU A 283 8.66 32.10 -8.31
CA LEU A 283 8.96 33.27 -7.49
C LEU A 283 10.28 33.94 -7.90
N ALA A 284 11.31 33.15 -8.20
CA ALA A 284 12.60 33.64 -8.65
C ALA A 284 12.49 34.35 -10.01
N ASP A 285 11.77 33.77 -10.97
CA ASP A 285 11.65 34.30 -12.32
C ASP A 285 10.68 35.49 -12.40
N ASP A 286 9.52 35.43 -11.72
CA ASP A 286 8.46 36.43 -11.85
C ASP A 286 8.58 37.59 -10.84
N LYS A 287 8.69 37.26 -9.54
CA LYS A 287 8.65 38.26 -8.45
C LYS A 287 10.02 38.84 -8.15
N TYR A 288 11.06 38.02 -8.26
CA TYR A 288 12.42 38.35 -7.87
C TYR A 288 13.43 38.28 -9.03
N GLY A 289 12.98 38.36 -10.29
CA GLY A 289 13.84 38.18 -11.47
C GLY A 289 15.01 39.17 -11.59
N ASN A 290 14.96 40.27 -10.83
CA ASN A 290 16.03 41.27 -10.76
C ASN A 290 17.09 40.97 -9.67
N LEU A 291 16.84 40.00 -8.78
CA LEU A 291 17.76 39.63 -7.69
C LEU A 291 18.64 38.45 -8.11
N GLN A 292 19.87 38.39 -7.60
CA GLN A 292 20.80 37.28 -7.86
C GLN A 292 21.56 36.88 -6.60
N GLY A 293 22.13 35.67 -6.62
CA GLY A 293 23.01 35.16 -5.57
C GLY A 293 22.37 35.18 -4.17
N ALA A 294 23.09 35.72 -3.20
CA ALA A 294 22.65 35.75 -1.80
C ALA A 294 21.37 36.58 -1.58
N GLU A 295 21.16 37.65 -2.35
CA GLU A 295 19.99 38.52 -2.23
C GLU A 295 18.71 37.82 -2.68
N LEU A 296 18.78 37.08 -3.80
CA LEU A 296 17.67 36.24 -4.27
C LEU A 296 17.36 35.13 -3.26
N THR A 297 18.40 34.49 -2.72
CA THR A 297 18.26 33.43 -1.70
C THR A 297 17.53 33.95 -0.47
N ALA A 298 17.96 35.09 0.08
CA ALA A 298 17.33 35.70 1.25
C ALA A 298 15.88 36.15 0.99
N ALA A 299 15.57 36.65 -0.21
CA ALA A 299 14.22 37.04 -0.59
C ALA A 299 13.28 35.84 -0.68
N ILE A 300 13.74 34.72 -1.26
CA ILE A 300 12.99 33.47 -1.33
C ILE A 300 12.78 32.88 0.08
N GLU A 301 13.82 32.83 0.92
CA GLU A 301 13.71 32.32 2.30
C GLU A 301 12.70 33.13 3.11
N LYS A 302 12.69 34.45 2.96
CA LYS A 302 11.71 35.34 3.61
C LYS A 302 10.29 35.07 3.13
N GLU A 303 10.07 34.81 1.85
CA GLU A 303 8.76 34.47 1.29
C GLU A 303 8.26 33.12 1.84
N ILE A 304 9.14 32.12 1.90
CA ILE A 304 8.83 30.81 2.47
C ILE A 304 8.45 30.92 3.94
N ALA A 305 9.16 31.74 4.71
CA ALA A 305 8.86 31.97 6.13
C ALA A 305 7.56 32.76 6.36
N ALA A 306 7.17 33.63 5.42
CA ALA A 306 5.97 34.46 5.51
C ALA A 306 4.70 33.79 4.94
N LYS A 307 4.79 32.58 4.38
CA LYS A 307 3.66 31.93 3.70
C LYS A 307 2.52 31.58 4.68
N ASN A 308 1.28 31.76 4.22
CA ASN A 308 0.09 31.34 4.96
C ASN A 308 -0.05 29.81 4.95
N SER A 309 -0.66 29.27 6.00
CA SER A 309 -0.85 27.82 6.21
C SER A 309 -1.76 27.13 5.19
N ASN A 310 -2.52 27.89 4.37
CA ASN A 310 -3.39 27.33 3.33
C ASN A 310 -3.29 28.16 2.05
N LEU A 311 -2.55 27.67 1.05
CA LEU A 311 -2.39 28.34 -0.26
C LEU A 311 -3.41 27.87 -1.30
N MET A 312 -4.28 26.90 -0.98
CA MET A 312 -5.26 26.36 -1.93
C MET A 312 -6.09 27.47 -2.58
N GLY A 313 -6.03 27.55 -3.92
CA GLY A 313 -6.78 28.51 -4.72
C GLY A 313 -6.07 29.84 -5.01
N SER A 314 -4.84 30.04 -4.51
CA SER A 314 -4.03 31.21 -4.90
C SER A 314 -3.46 31.03 -6.31
N MET A 315 -3.23 32.13 -7.06
CA MET A 315 -2.57 32.07 -8.38
C MET A 315 -1.21 31.34 -8.31
N GLN A 316 -0.55 31.37 -7.15
CA GLN A 316 0.74 30.71 -6.90
C GLN A 316 0.61 29.18 -6.65
N SER A 317 -0.56 28.69 -6.23
CA SER A 317 -0.80 27.27 -5.95
C SER A 317 -1.50 26.52 -7.10
N GLN A 318 -1.76 27.15 -8.24
CA GLN A 318 -2.50 26.49 -9.32
C GLN A 318 -1.68 25.32 -9.92
N GLY A 319 -2.31 24.15 -9.98
CA GLY A 319 -1.80 22.96 -10.68
C GLY A 319 -1.26 21.81 -9.82
N THR A 320 -1.46 21.79 -8.50
CA THR A 320 -1.09 20.62 -7.67
C THR A 320 -2.33 19.85 -7.25
N THR A 321 -2.43 18.58 -7.64
CA THR A 321 -3.40 17.65 -7.06
C THR A 321 -3.13 17.55 -5.55
N PRO A 322 -4.14 17.77 -4.68
CA PRO A 322 -3.97 17.59 -3.25
C PRO A 322 -3.63 16.12 -3.00
N ARG A 323 -2.45 15.88 -2.44
CA ARG A 323 -1.91 14.55 -2.18
C ARG A 323 -1.56 14.50 -0.70
N LEU A 324 -2.04 13.48 0.00
CA LEU A 324 -1.74 13.33 1.42
C LEU A 324 -0.25 13.02 1.60
N TYR A 325 0.34 13.53 2.67
CA TYR A 325 1.73 13.23 2.99
C TYR A 325 1.97 11.75 3.20
N ARG A 326 1.01 11.01 3.79
CA ARG A 326 1.11 9.55 3.91
C ARG A 326 1.28 8.85 2.56
N ASP A 327 0.55 9.25 1.52
CA ASP A 327 0.61 8.59 0.21
C ASP A 327 1.91 8.91 -0.53
N LEU A 328 2.37 10.17 -0.41
CA LEU A 328 3.65 10.62 -0.96
C LEU A 328 4.83 9.92 -0.30
N LEU A 329 4.81 9.81 1.04
CA LEU A 329 5.86 9.17 1.81
C LEU A 329 5.86 7.65 1.59
N ALA A 330 4.70 7.00 1.57
CA ALA A 330 4.61 5.57 1.25
C ALA A 330 5.21 5.28 -0.13
N SER A 331 4.86 6.08 -1.15
CA SER A 331 5.43 5.95 -2.49
C SER A 331 6.95 6.15 -2.52
N LEU A 332 7.46 7.16 -1.80
CA LEU A 332 8.91 7.37 -1.69
C LEU A 332 9.60 6.19 -0.99
N MET A 333 9.01 5.68 0.09
CA MET A 333 9.58 4.57 0.85
C MET A 333 9.58 3.28 0.05
N ASP A 334 8.50 2.98 -0.66
CA ASP A 334 8.39 1.79 -1.51
C ASP A 334 9.42 1.80 -2.66
N LEU A 335 9.60 2.95 -3.34
CA LEU A 335 10.64 3.12 -4.36
C LEU A 335 12.07 2.90 -3.82
N VAL A 336 12.30 3.28 -2.56
CA VAL A 336 13.61 3.09 -1.90
C VAL A 336 13.79 1.63 -1.49
N SER A 337 12.79 1.01 -0.85
CA SER A 337 12.88 -0.39 -0.41
C SER A 337 13.00 -1.35 -1.60
N GLY A 338 12.25 -1.08 -2.67
CA GLY A 338 12.06 -2.00 -3.78
C GLY A 338 11.37 -3.30 -3.38
N SER A 339 11.06 -4.12 -4.38
CA SER A 339 10.25 -5.33 -4.24
C SER A 339 11.06 -6.64 -4.10
N GLY A 340 12.37 -6.55 -3.86
CA GLY A 340 13.29 -7.68 -4.06
C GLY A 340 14.43 -7.84 -3.05
N ASP A 341 15.61 -8.10 -3.57
CA ASP A 341 16.83 -8.56 -2.89
C ASP A 341 17.57 -7.49 -2.07
N ARG A 342 17.15 -6.23 -2.16
CA ARG A 342 17.77 -5.10 -1.44
C ARG A 342 17.73 -5.29 0.08
N CYS A 343 16.78 -6.07 0.60
CA CYS A 343 16.64 -6.37 2.02
C CYS A 343 16.60 -5.11 2.91
N THR A 344 15.96 -4.04 2.43
CA THR A 344 15.79 -2.77 3.14
C THR A 344 14.32 -2.50 3.50
N PRO A 345 13.70 -3.29 4.41
CA PRO A 345 12.30 -3.14 4.77
C PRO A 345 12.04 -1.98 5.75
N ILE A 346 13.08 -1.24 6.13
CA ILE A 346 12.98 -0.07 6.99
C ILE A 346 13.55 1.12 6.22
N ILE A 347 12.82 2.23 6.18
CA ILE A 347 13.26 3.44 5.49
C ILE A 347 13.41 4.58 6.50
N LEU A 348 14.54 5.28 6.46
CA LEU A 348 14.75 6.53 7.20
C LEU A 348 14.74 7.70 6.22
N ILE A 349 13.79 8.61 6.40
CA ILE A 349 13.70 9.86 5.63
C ILE A 349 14.00 11.03 6.54
N GLN A 350 14.98 11.83 6.16
CA GLN A 350 15.40 13.01 6.90
C GLN A 350 14.99 14.26 6.13
N ASN A 351 14.70 15.32 6.88
CA ASN A 351 14.50 16.67 6.36
C ASN A 351 13.28 16.87 5.44
N TYR A 352 12.32 15.94 5.45
CA TYR A 352 11.11 16.03 4.63
C TYR A 352 10.19 17.18 5.06
N PHE A 353 10.02 17.39 6.37
CA PHE A 353 9.12 18.41 6.96
C PHE A 353 9.87 19.63 7.51
N ARG A 354 10.97 20.03 6.87
CA ARG A 354 11.78 21.18 7.30
C ARG A 354 11.07 22.51 7.17
#